data_AF-A0A7X1XFT3-F1
#
_entry.id   AF-A0A7X1XFT3-F1
#
_cell.length_a   1.000
_cell.length_b   1.000
_cell.length_c   1.000
_cell.angle_alpha   90.00
_cell.angle_beta   90.00
_cell.angle_gamma   90.00
#
_symmetry.space_group_name_H-M   'P 1'
#
loop_
_entity.id
_entity.type
_entity.pdbx_description
1 polymer ?
#
loop_
_entity_poly.entity_id
_entity_poly.type
_entity_poly.pdbx_seq_one_letter_code
_entity_poly.pdbx_strand_id
1 'polypeptide(L)'
;MKIQNGALAPTGSACPEKAKELWYVTHPKVPKALLGPFLTEADAECGRIVMRSADAVVTACLVDSIDEITYWHGANNGKVCRAFAGADRREVGHE
;
A
#
# COMPACT_ATOMS: atom_id res chain seq x y z
N MET A 1 -10.19 -36.56 -46.70
CA MET A 1 -9.21 -36.12 -45.68
C MET A 1 -9.33 -34.60 -45.56
N LYS A 2 -9.86 -34.08 -44.45
CA LYS A 2 -9.89 -32.63 -44.17
C LYS A 2 -9.08 -32.40 -42.89
N ILE A 3 -7.95 -31.74 -43.01
CA ILE A 3 -7.14 -31.31 -41.87
C ILE A 3 -7.56 -29.87 -41.58
N GLN A 4 -8.30 -29.66 -40.49
CA GLN A 4 -8.59 -28.33 -39.97
C GLN A 4 -7.48 -27.97 -38.99
N ASN A 5 -6.69 -26.96 -39.33
CA ASN A 5 -5.67 -26.39 -38.45
C ASN A 5 -6.37 -25.67 -37.28
N GLY A 6 -6.50 -26.37 -36.16
CA GLY A 6 -6.86 -25.78 -34.87
C GLY A 6 -5.68 -25.04 -34.27
N ALA A 7 -5.41 -23.84 -34.75
CA ALA A 7 -4.56 -22.90 -34.01
C ALA A 7 -5.40 -22.33 -32.86
N LEU A 8 -5.16 -22.80 -31.63
CA LEU A 8 -5.63 -22.09 -30.44
C LEU A 8 -5.00 -20.70 -30.44
N ALA A 9 -5.84 -19.67 -30.58
CA ALA A 9 -5.42 -18.30 -30.28
C ALA A 9 -4.96 -18.26 -28.80
N PRO A 10 -3.79 -17.68 -28.49
CA PRO A 10 -3.40 -17.52 -27.11
C PRO A 10 -4.41 -16.58 -26.44
N THR A 11 -5.12 -17.09 -25.46
CA THR A 11 -5.99 -16.33 -24.54
C THR A 11 -5.14 -15.48 -23.59
N GLY A 12 -4.15 -14.78 -24.12
CA GLY A 12 -3.43 -13.75 -23.39
C GLY A 12 -4.22 -12.47 -23.54
N SER A 13 -5.16 -12.21 -22.63
CA SER A 13 -5.74 -10.88 -22.52
C SER A 13 -4.61 -9.91 -22.27
N ALA A 14 -4.22 -9.13 -23.27
CA ALA A 14 -3.39 -7.94 -23.12
C ALA A 14 -4.22 -6.83 -22.44
N CYS A 15 -4.96 -7.16 -21.39
CA CYS A 15 -5.39 -6.16 -20.43
C CYS A 15 -4.11 -5.78 -19.67
N PRO A 16 -3.65 -4.53 -19.75
CA PRO A 16 -2.66 -4.04 -18.80
C PRO A 16 -3.21 -4.35 -17.40
N GLU A 17 -2.41 -4.99 -16.55
CA GLU A 17 -2.75 -5.11 -15.14
C GLU A 17 -3.09 -3.69 -14.66
N LYS A 18 -4.27 -3.50 -14.05
CA LYS A 18 -4.69 -2.16 -13.62
C LYS A 18 -3.62 -1.61 -12.67
N ALA A 19 -3.16 -0.39 -12.92
CA ALA A 19 -2.25 0.30 -12.01
C ALA A 19 -2.81 0.22 -10.59
N LYS A 20 -1.96 -0.20 -9.66
CA LYS A 20 -2.29 -0.32 -8.23
C LYS A 20 -1.82 0.94 -7.52
N GLU A 21 -2.45 1.26 -6.41
CA GLU A 21 -2.03 2.38 -5.56
C GLU A 21 -1.24 1.86 -4.37
N LEU A 22 -0.08 2.48 -4.14
CA LEU A 22 0.64 2.40 -2.87
C LEU A 22 0.49 3.72 -2.15
N TRP A 23 0.29 3.64 -0.84
CA TRP A 23 0.10 4.79 0.02
C TRP A 23 1.34 5.03 0.87
N TYR A 24 1.66 6.30 1.11
CA TYR A 24 2.83 6.72 1.87
C TYR A 24 2.46 7.86 2.78
N VAL A 25 3.17 7.99 3.89
CA VAL A 25 3.18 9.20 4.70
C VAL A 25 4.35 10.05 4.24
N THR A 26 4.07 11.26 3.78
CA THR A 26 5.08 12.22 3.30
C THR A 26 5.02 13.48 4.15
N HIS A 27 6.01 14.35 3.98
CA HIS A 27 6.06 15.63 4.68
C HIS A 27 6.61 16.71 3.73
N PRO A 28 6.01 17.90 3.68
CA PRO A 28 6.34 18.92 2.68
C PRO A 28 7.80 19.41 2.75
N LYS A 29 8.46 19.26 3.90
CA LYS A 29 9.86 19.66 4.11
C LYS A 29 10.88 18.55 3.82
N VAL A 30 10.45 17.34 3.46
CA VAL A 30 11.35 16.19 3.22
C VAL A 30 11.04 15.59 1.84
N PRO A 31 12.03 15.44 0.95
CA PRO A 31 11.81 14.96 -0.43
C PRO A 31 11.56 13.44 -0.52
N LYS A 32 11.38 12.75 0.61
CA LYS A 32 11.18 11.31 0.70
C LYS A 32 9.98 11.01 1.57
N ALA A 33 9.33 9.88 1.31
CA ALA A 33 8.34 9.33 2.23
C ALA A 33 8.98 9.11 3.60
N LEU A 34 8.26 9.52 4.64
CA LEU A 34 8.62 9.25 6.03
C LEU A 34 8.25 7.81 6.42
N LEU A 35 7.14 7.31 5.87
CA LEU A 35 6.67 5.95 6.14
C LEU A 35 5.92 5.38 4.94
N GLY A 36 6.01 4.06 4.77
CA GLY A 36 5.38 3.31 3.69
C GLY A 36 6.34 2.31 3.06
N PRO A 37 5.89 1.53 2.07
CA PRO A 37 4.56 1.58 1.46
C PRO A 37 3.46 1.05 2.38
N PHE A 38 2.21 1.40 2.07
CA PHE A 38 0.97 0.82 2.60
C PHE A 38 0.08 0.39 1.44
N LEU A 39 -0.68 -0.69 1.65
CA LEU A 39 -1.62 -1.21 0.64
C LEU A 39 -2.96 -0.49 0.64
N THR A 40 -3.26 0.28 1.70
CA THR A 40 -4.52 1.03 1.83
C THR A 40 -4.26 2.41 2.43
N GLU A 41 -5.10 3.37 2.07
CA GLU A 41 -5.09 4.72 2.63
C GLU A 41 -5.31 4.70 4.15
N ALA A 42 -6.27 3.90 4.62
CA ALA A 42 -6.61 3.81 6.05
C ALA A 42 -5.42 3.33 6.90
N ASP A 43 -4.63 2.40 6.38
CA ASP A 43 -3.41 1.94 7.05
C ASP A 43 -2.31 3.01 7.04
N ALA A 44 -2.18 3.77 5.95
CA ALA A 44 -1.28 4.91 5.88
C ALA A 44 -1.68 6.04 6.85
N GLU A 45 -2.98 6.28 7.03
CA GLU A 45 -3.51 7.21 8.04
C GLU A 45 -3.19 6.75 9.46
N CYS A 46 -3.30 5.44 9.75
CA CYS A 46 -2.81 4.90 11.02
C CYS A 46 -1.31 5.19 11.19
N GLY A 47 -0.50 5.02 10.14
CA GLY A 47 0.91 5.38 10.15
C GLY A 47 1.17 6.86 10.43
N ARG A 48 0.39 7.75 9.81
CA ARG A 48 0.45 9.20 10.03
C ARG A 48 0.15 9.56 11.48
N ILE A 49 -0.89 8.96 12.07
CA ILE A 49 -1.28 9.14 13.48
C ILE A 49 -0.15 8.68 14.41
N VAL A 50 0.39 7.47 14.18
CA VAL A 50 1.45 6.88 15.03
C VAL A 50 2.74 7.71 14.96
N MET A 51 3.09 8.24 13.80
CA MET A 51 4.31 9.02 13.60
C MET A 51 4.29 10.37 14.32
N ARG A 52 3.10 10.95 14.54
CA ARG A 52 2.91 12.25 15.25
C ARG A 52 3.75 13.41 14.72
N SER A 53 4.11 13.38 13.44
CA SER A 53 4.74 14.52 12.78
C SER A 53 3.67 15.52 12.38
N ALA A 54 3.82 16.77 12.85
CA ALA A 54 3.04 17.88 12.30
C ALA A 54 3.25 17.97 10.79
N ASP A 55 2.22 18.41 10.07
CA ASP A 55 2.21 18.61 8.61
C ASP A 55 2.50 17.37 7.74
N ALA A 56 2.65 16.18 8.34
CA ALA A 56 2.71 14.94 7.58
C ALA A 56 1.34 14.65 6.97
N VAL A 57 1.34 14.15 5.73
CA VAL A 57 0.14 13.87 4.94
C VAL A 57 0.23 12.50 4.30
N VAL A 58 -0.92 11.88 4.04
CA VAL A 58 -0.99 10.64 3.25
C VAL A 58 -1.04 10.97 1.77
N THR A 59 -0.23 10.29 0.97
CA THR A 59 -0.14 10.46 -0.48
C THR A 59 -0.19 9.11 -1.19
N ALA A 60 -0.95 9.04 -2.28
CA ALA A 60 -0.99 7.89 -3.17
C ALA A 60 0.10 7.97 -4.26
N CYS A 61 0.62 6.82 -4.64
CA CYS A 61 1.49 6.63 -5.79
C CYS A 61 0.93 5.49 -6.65
N LEU A 62 0.66 5.77 -7.93
CA LEU A 62 0.26 4.76 -8.89
C LEU A 62 1.48 3.96 -9.34
N VAL A 63 1.36 2.64 -9.30
CA VAL A 63 2.38 1.70 -9.74
C VAL A 63 1.80 0.70 -10.74
N ASP A 64 2.58 0.32 -11.75
CA ASP A 64 2.13 -0.65 -12.76
C ASP A 64 1.90 -2.04 -12.16
N SER A 65 2.69 -2.40 -11.15
CA SER A 65 2.57 -3.65 -10.40
C SER A 65 3.13 -3.50 -8.99
N ILE A 66 2.76 -4.43 -8.12
CA ILE A 66 3.30 -4.55 -6.76
C ILE A 66 3.98 -5.91 -6.68
N ASP A 67 5.29 -5.92 -6.49
CA ASP A 67 6.05 -7.15 -6.26
C ASP A 67 5.75 -7.73 -4.86
N GLU A 68 6.11 -9.00 -4.66
CA GLU A 68 5.80 -9.72 -3.43
C GLU A 68 6.44 -9.09 -2.19
N ILE A 69 7.66 -8.55 -2.30
CA ILE A 69 8.37 -7.92 -1.17
C ILE A 69 7.63 -6.64 -0.77
N THR A 70 7.28 -5.82 -1.77
CA THR A 70 6.50 -4.59 -1.56
C THR A 70 5.12 -4.90 -0.98
N TYR A 71 4.48 -5.97 -1.43
CA TYR A 71 3.20 -6.43 -0.87
C TYR A 71 3.31 -6.80 0.61
N TRP A 72 4.26 -7.67 0.96
CA TRP A 72 4.44 -8.10 2.35
C TRP A 72 4.84 -6.95 3.26
N HIS A 73 5.71 -6.05 2.78
CA HIS A 73 6.10 -4.87 3.53
C HIS A 73 4.89 -3.94 3.78
N GLY A 74 4.08 -3.68 2.75
CA GLY A 74 2.86 -2.88 2.87
C GLY A 74 1.83 -3.48 3.82
N ALA A 75 1.63 -4.79 3.75
CA ALA A 75 0.73 -5.52 4.65
C ALA A 75 1.23 -5.49 6.12
N ASN A 76 2.55 -5.63 6.33
CA ASN A 76 3.14 -5.53 7.65
C ASN A 76 3.00 -4.13 8.25
N ASN A 77 3.32 -3.09 7.46
CA ASN A 77 3.19 -1.70 7.90
C ASN A 77 1.75 -1.39 8.34
N GLY A 78 0.75 -1.85 7.58
CA GLY A 78 -0.64 -1.66 7.96
C GLY A 78 -1.03 -2.35 9.27
N LYS A 79 -0.64 -3.63 9.44
CA LYS A 79 -0.89 -4.36 10.70
C LYS A 79 -0.27 -3.67 11.91
N VAL A 80 1.00 -3.28 11.79
CA VAL A 80 1.76 -2.63 12.87
C VAL A 80 1.13 -1.28 13.20
N CYS A 81 0.93 -0.41 12.22
CA CYS A 81 0.42 0.94 12.48
C CYS A 81 -1.01 0.92 13.04
N ARG A 82 -1.86 -0.01 12.58
CA ARG A 82 -3.21 -0.18 13.12
C ARG A 82 -3.19 -0.60 14.60
N ALA A 83 -2.29 -1.51 14.97
CA ALA A 83 -2.14 -1.94 16.35
C ALA A 83 -1.70 -0.78 17.26
N PHE A 84 -0.71 -0.01 16.84
CA PHE A 84 -0.22 1.15 17.60
C PHE A 84 -1.24 2.28 17.67
N ALA A 85 -1.93 2.59 16.56
CA ALA A 85 -3.00 3.60 16.55
C ALA A 85 -4.19 3.19 17.45
N GLY A 86 -4.49 1.89 17.54
CA GLY A 86 -5.50 1.35 18.46
C GLY A 86 -5.05 1.38 19.93
N ALA A 87 -3.77 1.15 20.20
CA ALA A 87 -3.20 1.25 21.55
C ALA A 87 -3.20 2.70 22.07
N ASP A 88 -2.97 3.68 21.19
CA ASP A 88 -3.01 5.10 21.56
C ASP A 88 -4.38 5.58 22.04
N ARG A 89 -5.46 4.89 21.62
CA ARG A 89 -6.84 5.17 22.07
C ARG A 89 -7.17 4.55 23.44
N ARG A 90 -6.30 3.70 23.97
CA ARG A 90 -6.42 3.10 25.29
C ARG A 90 -5.43 3.83 26.18
N GLU A 91 -5.85 5.00 26.69
CA GLU A 91 -5.09 5.72 27.72
C GLU A 91 -4.64 4.71 28.78
N VAL A 92 -3.32 4.58 28.94
CA VAL A 92 -2.76 3.88 30.09
C VAL A 92 -3.05 4.75 31.31
N GLY A 93 -4.10 4.41 32.02
CA GLY A 93 -4.33 4.91 33.37
C GLY A 93 -3.12 4.52 34.22
N HIS A 94 -2.25 5.48 34.48
CA HIS A 94 -1.29 5.39 35.57
C HIS A 94 -2.10 5.61 36.85
N GLU A 95 -2.47 4.51 37.53
CA GLU A 95 -2.74 4.54 38.97
C GLU A 95 -1.41 4.54 39.75
#